data_AF-A0A7C3XZ73-F1
#
_entry.id   AF-A0A7C3XZ73-F1
#
_cell.length_a   1.000
_cell.length_b   1.000
_cell.length_c   1.000
_cell.angle_alpha   90.00
_cell.angle_beta   90.00
_cell.angle_gamma   90.00
#
_symmetry.space_group_name_H-M   'P 1'
#
loop_
_entity.id
_entity.type
_entity.pdbx_description
1 polymer ?
#
loop_
_entity_poly.entity_id
_entity_poly.type
_entity_poly.pdbx_seq_one_letter_code
_entity_poly.pdbx_strand_id
1 'polypeptide(L)'
;MNPDKRKLCLLLVLLMLLASFPPDFWGAEPEPIEGRISQINLDRGTITINGTTLDASDFELSDLSIGDRIMGEFIREKGKLRLIDLEVIR
;
A
#
# COMPACT_ATOMS: atom_id res chain seq x y z
N MET A 1 47.20 -8.37 -17.89
CA MET A 1 46.06 -8.06 -16.99
C MET A 1 45.58 -9.39 -16.39
N ASN A 2 45.77 -9.61 -15.08
CA ASN A 2 45.54 -10.93 -14.46
C ASN A 2 44.06 -11.35 -14.54
N PRO A 3 43.76 -12.60 -14.94
CA PRO A 3 42.38 -13.08 -15.07
C PRO A 3 41.61 -13.01 -13.75
N ASP A 4 42.29 -13.17 -12.61
CA ASP A 4 41.68 -13.09 -11.28
C ASP A 4 41.22 -11.68 -10.91
N LYS A 5 41.94 -10.65 -11.37
CA LYS A 5 41.57 -9.25 -11.13
C LYS A 5 40.29 -8.86 -11.90
N ARG A 6 40.06 -9.47 -13.07
CA ARG A 6 38.85 -9.25 -13.88
C ARG A 6 37.62 -9.86 -13.23
N LYS A 7 37.74 -11.08 -12.70
CA LYS A 7 36.66 -11.76 -11.96
C LYS A 7 36.29 -10.99 -10.68
N LEU A 8 37.29 -10.50 -9.94
CA LEU A 8 37.08 -9.70 -8.74
C LEU A 8 36.38 -8.36 -9.06
N CYS A 9 36.79 -7.68 -10.13
CA CYS A 9 36.13 -6.45 -10.59
C CYS A 9 34.67 -6.70 -11.00
N LEU A 10 34.39 -7.77 -11.76
CA LEU A 10 33.02 -8.12 -12.17
C LEU A 10 32.14 -8.44 -10.96
N LEU A 11 32.68 -9.16 -9.96
CA LEU A 11 31.95 -9.45 -8.72
C LEU A 11 31.63 -8.18 -7.94
N LEU A 12 32.59 -7.25 -7.82
CA LEU A 12 32.41 -5.97 -7.14
C LEU A 12 31.38 -5.07 -7.85
N VAL A 13 31.41 -5.01 -9.18
CA VAL A 13 30.43 -4.25 -9.97
C VAL A 13 29.03 -4.86 -9.83
N LEU A 14 28.92 -6.19 -9.84
CA LEU A 14 27.65 -6.89 -9.62
C LEU A 14 27.10 -6.64 -8.20
N LEU A 15 27.96 -6.66 -7.18
CA LEU A 15 27.56 -6.41 -5.80
C LEU A 15 27.08 -4.96 -5.60
N MET A 16 27.75 -3.99 -6.22
CA MET A 16 27.34 -2.59 -6.22
C MET A 16 26.00 -2.38 -6.94
N LEU A 17 25.77 -3.09 -8.05
CA LEU A 17 24.49 -3.06 -8.77
C LEU A 17 23.34 -3.65 -7.94
N LEU A 18 23.58 -4.74 -7.21
CA LEU A 18 22.58 -5.36 -6.33
C LEU A 18 22.28 -4.49 -5.10
N ALA A 19 23.29 -3.81 -4.54
CA ALA A 19 23.11 -2.90 -3.41
C ALA A 19 22.45 -1.55 -3.80
N SER A 20 22.36 -1.26 -5.10
CA SER A 20 21.67 -0.08 -5.62
C SER A 20 20.17 -0.29 -5.83
N PHE A 21 19.64 -1.48 -5.52
CA PHE A 21 18.20 -1.69 -5.51
C PHE A 21 17.60 -0.87 -4.36
N PRO A 22 16.74 0.13 -4.63
CA PRO A 22 16.08 0.86 -3.58
C PRO A 22 15.24 -0.13 -2.75
N PRO A 23 15.26 -0.03 -1.41
CA PRO A 23 14.44 -0.88 -0.53
C PRO A 23 12.93 -0.75 -0.80
N ASP A 24 12.53 0.27 -1.56
CA ASP A 24 11.14 0.58 -1.91
C ASP A 24 10.56 -0.35 -3.01
N PHE A 25 11.31 -1.37 -3.45
CA PHE A 25 10.86 -2.30 -4.50
C PHE A 25 9.94 -3.42 -4.00
N TRP A 26 9.83 -3.61 -2.68
CA TRP A 26 8.72 -4.36 -2.11
C TRP A 26 7.53 -3.40 -2.01
N GLY A 27 6.56 -3.60 -2.89
CA GLY A 27 5.29 -2.84 -2.87
C GLY A 27 4.72 -2.79 -1.46
N ALA A 28 4.02 -1.70 -1.15
CA ALA A 28 3.45 -1.48 0.17
C ALA A 28 2.65 -2.71 0.63
N GLU A 29 3.05 -3.29 1.76
CA GLU A 29 2.44 -4.48 2.32
C GLU A 29 0.98 -4.16 2.69
N PRO A 30 0.00 -4.98 2.26
CA PRO A 30 -1.38 -4.84 2.67
C PRO A 30 -1.52 -4.91 4.19
N GLU A 31 -2.17 -3.91 4.78
CA GLU A 31 -2.52 -3.83 6.19
C GLU A 31 -4.03 -4.08 6.33
N PRO A 32 -4.47 -5.05 7.16
CA PRO A 32 -5.89 -5.31 7.36
C PRO A 32 -6.55 -4.19 8.17
N ILE A 33 -7.82 -3.92 7.86
CA ILE A 33 -8.67 -3.01 8.63
C ILE A 33 -10.06 -3.63 8.82
N GLU A 34 -10.55 -3.59 10.05
CA GLU A 34 -11.93 -3.95 10.38
C GLU A 34 -12.52 -2.85 11.26
N GLY A 35 -13.74 -2.42 10.98
CA GLY A 35 -14.38 -1.41 11.79
C GLY A 35 -15.74 -0.96 11.28
N ARG A 36 -16.23 0.14 11.85
CA ARG A 36 -17.41 0.83 11.35
C ARG A 36 -17.03 2.07 10.59
N ILE A 37 -17.72 2.31 9.48
CA ILE A 37 -17.61 3.57 8.75
C ILE A 37 -18.17 4.69 9.64
N SER A 38 -17.32 5.65 10.00
CA SER A 38 -17.72 6.83 10.77
C SER A 38 -18.00 8.04 9.88
N GLN A 39 -17.44 8.07 8.67
CA GLN A 39 -17.62 9.15 7.72
C GLN A 39 -17.39 8.68 6.28
N ILE A 40 -18.15 9.22 5.34
CA ILE A 40 -17.97 9.06 3.90
C ILE A 40 -17.86 10.47 3.29
N ASN A 41 -16.84 10.71 2.48
CA ASN A 41 -16.68 11.94 1.71
C ASN A 41 -16.61 11.59 0.23
N LEU A 42 -17.74 11.75 -0.46
CA LEU A 42 -17.89 11.42 -1.88
C LEU A 42 -17.07 12.37 -2.77
N ASP A 43 -16.99 13.66 -2.43
CA ASP A 43 -16.26 14.65 -3.22
C ASP A 43 -14.75 14.36 -3.26
N ARG A 44 -14.22 13.78 -2.18
CA ARG A 44 -12.80 13.42 -2.06
C ARG A 44 -12.52 11.95 -2.31
N GLY A 45 -13.55 11.11 -2.45
CA GLY A 45 -13.39 9.66 -2.56
C GLY A 45 -12.75 9.03 -1.32
N THR A 46 -13.04 9.53 -0.11
CA THR A 46 -12.42 9.02 1.13
C THR A 46 -13.46 8.50 2.10
N ILE A 47 -13.10 7.45 2.84
CA ILE A 47 -13.89 6.93 3.96
C ILE A 47 -13.08 6.96 5.25
N THR A 48 -13.76 7.10 6.39
CA THR A 48 -13.11 6.99 7.70
C THR A 48 -13.63 5.78 8.43
N ILE A 49 -12.73 4.88 8.85
CA ILE A 49 -13.02 3.66 9.61
C ILE A 49 -12.21 3.71 10.90
N ASN A 50 -12.87 3.60 12.06
CA ASN A 50 -12.25 3.70 13.39
C ASN A 50 -11.35 4.94 13.60
N GLY A 51 -11.63 6.05 12.91
CA GLY A 51 -10.84 7.28 12.96
C GLY A 51 -9.68 7.35 11.96
N THR A 52 -9.43 6.28 11.19
CA THR A 52 -8.47 6.26 10.09
C THR A 52 -9.15 6.63 8.79
N THR A 53 -8.70 7.71 8.15
CA THR A 53 -9.19 8.11 6.82
C THR A 53 -8.38 7.41 5.72
N LEU A 54 -9.09 6.71 4.84
CA LEU A 54 -8.53 5.98 3.70
C LEU A 54 -9.02 6.59 2.40
N ASP A 55 -8.13 6.64 1.41
CA ASP A 55 -8.47 6.91 0.02
C ASP A 55 -9.15 5.66 -0.55
N ALA A 56 -10.42 5.81 -0.92
CA ALA A 56 -11.26 4.76 -1.47
C ALA A 56 -11.86 5.22 -2.82
N SER A 57 -11.15 6.09 -3.53
CA SER A 57 -11.58 6.65 -4.82
C SER A 57 -11.73 5.59 -5.93
N ASP A 58 -11.12 4.42 -5.74
CA ASP A 58 -11.29 3.26 -6.63
C ASP A 58 -12.59 2.47 -6.38
N PHE A 59 -13.35 2.80 -5.32
CA PHE A 59 -14.55 2.08 -4.91
C PHE A 59 -15.83 2.89 -5.13
N GLU A 60 -16.94 2.18 -5.37
CA GLU A 60 -18.27 2.78 -5.44
C GLU A 60 -18.81 3.05 -4.02
N LEU A 61 -18.54 4.25 -3.50
CA LEU A 61 -18.90 4.64 -2.15
C LEU A 61 -20.40 4.93 -1.94
N SER A 62 -21.18 5.02 -3.02
CA SER A 62 -22.62 5.34 -2.97
C SER A 62 -23.47 4.25 -2.30
N ASP A 63 -22.99 3.00 -2.32
CA ASP A 63 -23.70 1.86 -1.72
C ASP A 63 -23.35 1.65 -0.25
N LEU A 64 -22.37 2.41 0.26
CA LEU A 64 -21.92 2.35 1.66
C LEU A 64 -22.69 3.36 2.51
N SER A 65 -22.98 2.97 3.75
CA SER A 65 -23.62 3.83 4.74
C SER A 65 -22.73 4.07 5.95
N ILE A 66 -22.85 5.25 6.54
CA ILE A 66 -22.26 5.52 7.85
C ILE A 66 -22.87 4.54 8.86
N GLY A 67 -22.01 3.88 9.63
CA GLY A 67 -22.38 2.85 10.60
C GLY A 67 -22.20 1.42 10.08
N ASP A 68 -22.04 1.21 8.78
CA ASP A 68 -21.78 -0.12 8.20
C ASP A 68 -20.51 -0.70 8.79
N ARG A 69 -20.55 -1.99 9.10
CA ARG A 69 -19.38 -2.75 9.53
C ARG A 69 -18.69 -3.29 8.28
N ILE A 70 -17.39 -3.08 8.19
CA ILE A 70 -16.60 -3.49 7.04
C ILE A 70 -15.32 -4.19 7.51
N MET A 71 -14.79 -5.02 6.63
CA MET A 71 -13.45 -5.58 6.70
C MET A 71 -12.76 -5.37 5.34
N GLY A 72 -11.46 -5.20 5.33
CA GLY A 72 -10.71 -5.01 4.10
C GLY A 72 -9.24 -4.80 4.34
N GLU A 73 -8.55 -4.29 3.33
CA GLU A 73 -7.11 -4.06 3.35
C GLU A 73 -6.78 -2.70 2.75
N PHE A 74 -5.74 -2.07 3.27
CA PHE A 74 -5.19 -0.84 2.72
C PHE A 74 -3.67 -0.94 2.58
N ILE A 75 -3.11 -0.10 1.71
CA ILE A 75 -1.66 0.05 1.57
C ILE A 75 -1.24 1.48 1.87
N ARG A 76 0.01 1.65 2.29
CA ARG A 76 0.63 2.97 2.44
C ARG A 76 1.43 3.31 1.20
N GLU A 77 0.87 4.12 0.30
CA GLU A 77 1.56 4.60 -0.90
C GLU A 77 1.91 6.09 -0.76
N LYS A 78 3.20 6.43 -0.80
CA LYS A 78 3.69 7.83 -0.78
C LYS A 78 3.11 8.68 0.38
N GLY A 79 2.95 8.06 1.55
CA GLY A 79 2.40 8.70 2.75
C GLY A 79 0.87 8.81 2.78
N LYS A 80 0.16 8.31 1.75
CA LYS A 80 -1.30 8.17 1.74
C LYS A 80 -1.70 6.74 2.07
N LEU A 81 -2.84 6.59 2.74
CA LEU A 81 -3.45 5.29 2.98
C LEU A 81 -4.50 5.07 1.90
N ARG A 82 -4.30 4.04 1.09
CA ARG A 82 -5.19 3.70 -0.03
C ARG A 82 -5.84 2.36 0.24
N LEU A 83 -7.16 2.34 0.28
CA LEU A 83 -7.94 1.13 0.38
C LEU A 83 -7.74 0.32 -0.90
N ILE A 84 -7.53 -0.99 -0.76
CA ILE A 84 -7.32 -1.92 -1.89
C ILE A 84 -8.30 -3.08 -1.88
N ASP A 85 -8.93 -3.35 -0.74
CA ASP A 85 -10.03 -4.30 -0.60
C ASP A 85 -11.07 -3.80 0.40
N LEU A 86 -12.35 -4.12 0.16
CA LEU A 86 -13.46 -3.72 1.01
C LEU A 86 -14.63 -4.70 0.90
N GLU A 87 -15.00 -5.27 2.04
CA GLU A 87 -16.18 -6.12 2.20
C GLU A 87 -17.09 -5.56 3.30
N VAL A 88 -18.39 -5.45 3.00
CA VAL A 88 -19.40 -5.05 3.98
C VAL A 88 -19.92 -6.29 4.70
N ILE A 89 -19.76 -6.32 6.03
CA ILE A 89 -20.20 -7.42 6.89
C ILE A 89 -21.61 -7.09 7.40
N ARG A 90 -22.60 -7.85 6.94
CA ARG A 90 -24.01 -7.76 7.38
C ARG A 90 -24.31 -8.69 8.55
#